data_AF-A0A7S1T3M8-F1
#
_entry.id   AF-A0A7S1T3M8-F1
#
_cell.length_a   1.000
_cell.length_b   1.000
_cell.length_c   1.000
_cell.angle_alpha   90.00
_cell.angle_beta   90.00
_cell.angle_gamma   90.00
#
_symmetry.space_group_name_H-M   'P 1'
#
loop_
_entity.id
_entity.type
_entity.pdbx_description
1 polymer ?
#
loop_
_entity_poly.entity_id
_entity_poly.type
_entity_poly.pdbx_seq_one_letter_code
_entity_poly.pdbx_strand_id
1 'polypeptide(L)'
;MGAQVSKRACFDEAMTQMIADSYAQEYNRRGVWNKVGFLPVSVVRLERPFRGAAFVCLEPLMSGSYVKHNDNAGHIGTRDDTPQAFSHFTYEESNHLLVVCDIQGQGADLFTDPQIHSFDGKSFGLGNLGADGIRRFKRSHRCNSICRSLRLPSLQSTSSSGAGGAERRVEVV
;
A
#
# COMPACT_ATOMS: atom_id res chain seq x y z
N MET A 1 23.77 -0.76 20.58
CA MET A 1 23.04 0.52 20.64
C MET A 1 21.72 0.31 19.91
N GLY A 2 20.60 0.23 20.64
CA GLY A 2 19.29 -0.01 20.02
C GLY A 2 18.81 1.27 19.35
N ALA A 3 18.38 1.19 18.09
CA ALA A 3 17.78 2.33 17.40
C ALA A 3 16.56 2.81 18.19
N GLN A 4 16.59 4.06 18.63
CA GLN A 4 15.45 4.68 19.31
C GLN A 4 14.34 4.87 18.28
N VAL A 5 13.28 4.07 18.36
CA VAL A 5 12.08 4.30 17.54
C VAL A 5 11.52 5.65 17.97
N SER A 6 11.56 6.63 17.06
CA SER A 6 11.10 7.98 17.36
C SER A 6 9.58 7.97 17.50
N LYS A 7 9.03 8.85 18.34
CA LYS A 7 7.58 9.08 18.44
C LYS A 7 6.96 9.21 17.04
N ARG A 8 7.59 10.00 16.18
CA ARG A 8 7.13 10.25 14.80
C ARG A 8 7.04 8.96 13.98
N ALA A 9 8.00 8.05 14.11
CA ALA A 9 7.98 6.78 13.39
C ALA A 9 6.72 5.95 13.70
N CYS A 10 6.35 5.79 14.98
CA CYS A 10 5.11 5.08 15.34
C CYS A 10 3.85 5.75 14.79
N PHE A 11 3.79 7.08 14.81
CA PHE A 11 2.63 7.79 14.23
C PHE A 11 2.60 7.68 12.70
N ASP A 12 3.76 7.70 12.03
CA ASP A 12 3.85 7.52 10.58
C ASP A 12 3.46 6.08 10.17
N GLU A 13 3.87 5.06 10.94
CA GLU A 13 3.46 3.66 10.76
C GLU A 13 1.95 3.50 10.94
N ALA A 14 1.39 3.97 12.05
CA ALA A 14 -0.04 3.89 12.31
C ALA A 14 -0.86 4.63 11.25
N MET A 15 -0.41 5.82 10.82
CA MET A 15 -1.04 6.55 9.73
C MET A 15 -1.02 5.77 8.42
N THR A 16 0.09 5.11 8.09
CA THR A 16 0.24 4.29 6.89
C THR A 16 -0.78 3.16 6.88
N GLN A 17 -0.93 2.45 7.99
CA GLN A 17 -1.91 1.38 8.13
C GLN A 17 -3.36 1.87 8.05
N MET A 18 -3.68 2.99 8.72
CA MET A 18 -5.02 3.58 8.66
C MET A 18 -5.40 4.03 7.24
N ILE A 19 -4.44 4.57 6.47
CA ILE A 19 -4.68 4.95 5.07
C ILE A 19 -4.86 3.71 4.20
N ALA A 20 -4.05 2.67 4.41
CA ALA A 20 -4.22 1.39 3.72
C ALA A 20 -5.60 0.76 4.02
N ASP A 21 -6.06 0.80 5.27
CA ASP A 21 -7.40 0.35 5.66
C ASP A 21 -8.50 1.18 4.98
N SER A 22 -8.34 2.49 4.90
CA SER A 22 -9.27 3.34 4.15
C SER A 22 -9.39 2.90 2.69
N TYR A 23 -8.27 2.58 2.02
CA TYR A 23 -8.30 2.03 0.66
C TYR A 23 -8.92 0.63 0.61
N ALA A 24 -8.72 -0.22 1.63
CA ALA A 24 -9.37 -1.53 1.72
C ALA A 24 -10.89 -1.39 1.78
N GLN A 25 -11.39 -0.44 2.57
CA GLN A 25 -12.82 -0.11 2.62
C GLN A 25 -13.33 0.40 1.26
N GLU A 26 -12.58 1.28 0.59
CA GLU A 26 -12.91 1.76 -0.76
C GLU A 26 -12.97 0.62 -1.78
N TYR A 27 -11.98 -0.26 -1.76
CA TYR A 27 -11.89 -1.45 -2.59
C TYR A 27 -13.10 -2.38 -2.37
N ASN A 28 -13.47 -2.64 -1.11
CA ASN A 28 -14.62 -3.47 -0.76
C ASN A 28 -15.95 -2.87 -1.23
N ARG A 29 -16.07 -1.54 -1.25
CA ARG A 29 -17.25 -0.81 -1.75
C ARG A 29 -17.44 -0.93 -3.26
N ARG A 30 -16.41 -1.36 -4.02
CA ARG A 30 -16.52 -1.66 -5.45
C ARG A 30 -17.27 -2.97 -5.77
N GLY A 31 -17.76 -3.69 -4.76
CA GLY A 31 -18.60 -4.88 -4.96
C GLY A 31 -17.83 -6.12 -5.40
N VAL A 32 -16.51 -6.16 -5.15
CA VAL A 32 -15.68 -7.35 -5.37
C VAL A 32 -16.03 -8.45 -4.35
N TRP A 33 -15.89 -9.70 -4.79
CA TRP A 33 -16.20 -10.87 -3.96
C TRP A 33 -15.08 -11.19 -2.96
N ASN A 34 -13.81 -10.94 -3.30
CA ASN A 34 -12.69 -11.03 -2.37
C ASN A 34 -12.53 -9.70 -1.63
N LYS A 35 -13.15 -9.56 -0.47
CA LYS A 35 -12.93 -8.39 0.39
C LYS A 35 -11.56 -8.47 1.06
N VAL A 36 -11.02 -7.33 1.43
CA VAL A 36 -9.76 -7.22 2.19
C VAL A 36 -9.94 -6.30 3.39
N GLY A 37 -9.08 -6.41 4.40
CA GLY A 37 -9.05 -5.49 5.54
C GLY A 37 -7.68 -5.44 6.18
N PHE A 38 -7.42 -4.39 6.95
CA PHE A 38 -6.21 -4.28 7.76
C PHE A 38 -6.55 -4.41 9.25
N LEU A 39 -5.59 -4.91 10.04
CA LEU A 39 -5.75 -4.90 11.49
C LEU A 39 -5.87 -3.46 12.01
N PRO A 40 -6.65 -3.24 13.09
CA PRO A 40 -6.63 -1.97 13.77
C PRO A 40 -5.27 -1.75 14.44
N VAL A 41 -4.79 -0.52 14.41
CA VAL A 41 -3.53 -0.11 15.05
C VAL A 41 -3.78 0.97 16.09
N SER A 42 -3.04 0.93 17.19
CA SER A 42 -3.04 1.96 18.23
C SER A 42 -1.63 2.39 18.58
N VAL A 43 -1.39 3.69 18.66
CA VAL A 43 -0.13 4.23 19.20
C VAL A 43 -0.26 4.42 20.70
N VAL A 44 0.56 3.71 21.46
CA VAL A 44 0.56 3.76 22.93
C VAL A 44 1.86 4.38 23.44
N ARG A 45 1.73 5.31 24.39
CA ARG A 45 2.86 5.80 25.16
C ARG A 45 3.09 4.86 26.35
N LEU A 46 4.30 4.35 26.49
CA LEU A 46 4.69 3.51 27.61
C LEU A 46 5.05 4.38 28.82
N GLU A 47 4.58 4.00 30.01
CA GLU A 47 4.99 4.64 31.27
C GLU A 47 6.49 4.46 31.53
N ARG A 48 7.01 3.28 31.19
CA ARG A 48 8.44 2.94 31.26
C ARG A 48 8.92 2.52 29.88
N PRO A 49 9.98 3.13 29.32
CA PRO A 49 10.47 2.77 27.99
C PRO A 49 10.83 1.29 27.88
N PHE A 50 10.39 0.64 26.81
CA PHE A 50 10.77 -0.73 26.47
C PHE A 50 11.84 -0.70 25.38
N ARG A 51 13.02 -1.26 25.66
CA ARG A 51 14.17 -1.25 24.72
C ARG A 51 14.53 0.16 24.21
N GLY A 52 14.30 1.19 25.02
CA GLY A 52 14.55 2.59 24.67
C GLY A 52 13.42 3.29 23.89
N ALA A 53 12.35 2.58 23.51
CA ALA A 53 11.17 3.15 22.90
C ALA A 53 10.16 3.61 23.97
N ALA A 54 9.71 4.87 23.87
CA ALA A 54 8.66 5.43 24.74
C ALA A 54 7.26 5.37 24.10
N PHE A 55 7.20 5.12 22.79
CA PHE A 55 5.98 4.94 22.02
C PHE A 55 6.09 3.63 21.25
N VAL A 56 4.98 2.92 21.12
CA VAL A 56 4.87 1.66 20.35
C VAL A 56 3.55 1.62 19.60
N CYS A 57 3.54 0.92 18.47
CA CYS A 57 2.31 0.51 17.77
C CYS A 57 1.84 -0.83 18.37
N LEU A 58 0.53 -0.94 18.63
CA LEU A 58 -0.11 -2.17 19.07
C LEU A 58 -1.16 -2.59 18.06
N GLU A 59 -1.22 -3.90 17.81
CA GLU A 59 -2.18 -4.55 16.92
C GLU A 59 -2.68 -5.84 17.57
N PRO A 60 -3.88 -6.33 17.21
CA PRO A 60 -4.33 -7.64 17.63
C PRO A 60 -3.36 -8.74 17.19
N LEU A 61 -3.19 -9.75 18.04
CA LEU A 61 -2.43 -10.93 17.67
C LEU A 61 -3.17 -11.65 16.54
N MET A 62 -2.51 -11.75 15.40
CA MET A 62 -2.99 -12.52 14.26
C MET A 62 -2.79 -14.02 14.53
N SER A 63 -3.83 -14.82 14.28
CA SER A 63 -3.76 -16.27 14.39
C SER A 63 -3.39 -16.91 13.05
N GLY A 64 -2.84 -18.13 13.05
CA GLY A 64 -2.57 -18.87 11.82
C GLY A 64 -1.25 -18.53 11.12
N SER A 65 -1.17 -18.88 9.83
CA SER A 65 0.06 -18.72 9.04
C SER A 65 0.16 -17.33 8.45
N TYR A 66 1.31 -16.68 8.68
CA TYR A 66 1.63 -15.36 8.16
C TYR A 66 2.26 -15.49 6.76
N VAL A 67 1.78 -14.69 5.81
CA VAL A 67 2.23 -14.70 4.42
C VAL A 67 2.54 -13.28 3.97
N LYS A 68 3.65 -13.12 3.24
CA LYS A 68 4.03 -11.87 2.58
C LYS A 68 3.83 -12.00 1.06
N HIS A 69 2.84 -11.29 0.52
CA HIS A 69 2.39 -11.44 -0.87
C HIS A 69 3.19 -10.60 -1.86
N ASN A 70 3.62 -9.41 -1.44
CA ASN A 70 4.57 -8.58 -2.15
C ASN A 70 5.40 -7.78 -1.14
N ASP A 71 6.50 -7.18 -1.59
CA ASP A 71 7.31 -6.29 -0.77
C ASP A 71 7.24 -4.83 -1.24
N ASN A 72 7.91 -3.94 -0.51
CA ASN A 72 8.03 -2.53 -0.89
C ASN A 72 9.10 -2.25 -1.98
N ALA A 73 9.78 -3.26 -2.50
CA ALA A 73 10.82 -3.13 -3.54
C ALA A 73 10.41 -3.74 -4.90
N GLY A 74 9.18 -4.24 -5.01
CA GLY A 74 8.60 -4.80 -6.23
C GLY A 74 8.73 -6.31 -6.37
N HIS A 75 9.18 -7.03 -5.34
CA HIS A 75 9.13 -8.49 -5.30
C HIS A 75 7.68 -8.98 -5.12
N ILE A 76 7.36 -10.10 -5.78
CA ILE A 76 6.06 -10.78 -5.69
C ILE A 76 6.31 -12.12 -4.99
N GLY A 77 5.83 -12.23 -3.75
CA GLY A 77 6.05 -13.39 -2.87
C GLY A 77 5.07 -14.54 -3.11
N THR A 78 3.85 -14.24 -3.59
CA THR A 78 2.85 -15.27 -3.90
C THR A 78 2.13 -15.02 -5.23
N ARG A 79 1.36 -16.03 -5.68
CA ARG A 79 0.50 -15.94 -6.87
C ARG A 79 -0.95 -15.54 -6.53
N ASP A 80 -1.21 -15.09 -5.31
CA ASP A 80 -2.56 -14.72 -4.90
C ASP A 80 -2.99 -13.44 -5.61
N ASP A 81 -4.15 -13.48 -6.25
CA ASP A 81 -4.64 -12.39 -7.09
C ASP A 81 -5.05 -11.16 -6.27
N THR A 82 -5.70 -11.37 -5.12
CA THR A 82 -6.32 -10.30 -4.32
C THR A 82 -5.31 -9.27 -3.81
N PRO A 83 -4.18 -9.64 -3.18
CA PRO A 83 -3.16 -8.68 -2.74
C PRO A 83 -2.61 -7.82 -3.88
N GLN A 84 -2.37 -8.43 -5.05
CA GLN A 84 -1.80 -7.71 -6.19
C GLN A 84 -2.81 -6.76 -6.83
N ALA A 85 -4.07 -7.19 -6.92
CA ALA A 85 -5.16 -6.36 -7.42
C ALA A 85 -5.48 -5.21 -6.47
N PHE A 86 -5.39 -5.43 -5.16
CA PHE A 86 -5.55 -4.38 -4.15
C PHE A 86 -4.47 -3.28 -4.31
N SER A 87 -3.20 -3.66 -4.41
CA SER A 87 -2.12 -2.68 -4.69
C SER A 87 -2.39 -1.89 -5.97
N HIS A 88 -2.78 -2.55 -7.08
CA HIS A 88 -3.13 -1.87 -8.33
C HIS A 88 -4.34 -0.94 -8.17
N PHE A 89 -5.37 -1.38 -7.46
CA PHE A 89 -6.53 -0.53 -7.15
C PHE A 89 -6.10 0.75 -6.44
N THR A 90 -5.25 0.69 -5.42
CA THR A 90 -4.80 1.90 -4.69
C THR A 90 -4.04 2.89 -5.59
N TYR A 91 -3.29 2.37 -6.56
CA TYR A 91 -2.60 3.21 -7.54
C TYR A 91 -3.57 3.96 -8.45
N GLU A 92 -4.57 3.26 -8.99
CA GLU A 92 -5.57 3.91 -9.85
C GLU A 92 -6.49 4.85 -9.06
N GLU A 93 -6.96 4.42 -7.89
CA GLU A 93 -7.90 5.17 -7.06
C GLU A 93 -7.30 6.46 -6.50
N SER A 94 -5.98 6.46 -6.25
CA SER A 94 -5.26 7.66 -5.79
C SER A 94 -4.94 8.65 -6.91
N ASN A 95 -5.43 8.45 -8.14
CA ASN A 95 -4.98 9.18 -9.33
C ASN A 95 -3.46 9.14 -9.50
N HIS A 96 -2.88 7.96 -9.27
CA HIS A 96 -1.46 7.66 -9.45
C HIS A 96 -0.53 8.37 -8.46
N LEU A 97 -1.10 8.96 -7.39
CA LEU A 97 -0.35 9.70 -6.38
C LEU A 97 0.32 8.78 -5.35
N LEU A 98 -0.19 7.56 -5.15
CA LEU A 98 0.42 6.60 -4.23
C LEU A 98 0.14 5.16 -4.64
N VAL A 99 0.82 4.21 -4.01
CA VAL A 99 0.47 2.78 -4.03
C VAL A 99 0.68 2.16 -2.66
N VAL A 100 -0.29 1.36 -2.20
CA VAL A 100 -0.14 0.50 -1.03
C VAL A 100 0.52 -0.81 -1.46
N CYS A 101 1.62 -1.16 -0.81
CA CYS A 101 2.44 -2.34 -1.04
C CYS A 101 2.88 -2.95 0.30
N ASP A 102 3.83 -3.88 0.28
CA ASP A 102 4.17 -4.70 1.45
C ASP A 102 2.94 -5.43 2.01
N ILE A 103 2.11 -5.99 1.11
CA ILE A 103 0.87 -6.64 1.50
C ILE A 103 1.20 -7.98 2.15
N GLN A 104 0.90 -8.09 3.44
CA GLN A 104 1.25 -9.22 4.28
C GLN A 104 0.22 -9.42 5.40
N GLY A 105 0.03 -10.65 5.84
CA GLY A 105 -0.91 -10.99 6.90
C GLY A 105 -1.38 -12.44 6.87
N GLN A 106 -2.62 -12.66 7.31
CA GLN A 106 -3.25 -13.98 7.39
C GLN A 106 -4.12 -14.18 6.16
N GLY A 107 -3.90 -15.28 5.45
CA GLY A 107 -4.65 -15.56 4.22
C GLY A 107 -4.30 -14.53 3.15
N ALA A 108 -5.28 -14.17 2.31
CA ALA A 108 -5.12 -13.20 1.22
C ALA A 108 -6.11 -12.03 1.35
N ASP A 109 -6.62 -11.80 2.56
CA ASP A 109 -7.74 -10.91 2.86
C ASP A 109 -7.63 -10.15 4.20
N LEU A 110 -6.81 -10.60 5.17
CA LEU A 110 -6.56 -9.86 6.41
C LEU A 110 -5.07 -9.48 6.54
N PHE A 111 -4.79 -8.19 6.44
CA PHE A 111 -3.43 -7.66 6.32
C PHE A 111 -2.99 -6.84 7.53
N THR A 112 -1.69 -6.59 7.63
CA THR A 112 -1.08 -5.69 8.63
C THR A 112 0.26 -5.16 8.13
N ASP A 113 0.83 -4.16 8.80
CA ASP A 113 2.14 -3.56 8.49
C ASP A 113 2.35 -3.23 6.99
N PRO A 114 1.44 -2.49 6.32
CA PRO A 114 1.64 -2.11 4.92
C PRO A 114 2.74 -1.04 4.78
N GLN A 115 3.23 -0.88 3.57
CA GLN A 115 4.02 0.28 3.15
C GLN A 115 3.29 1.07 2.06
N ILE A 116 3.42 2.40 2.08
CA ILE A 116 2.95 3.26 1.00
C ILE A 116 4.14 3.92 0.30
N HIS A 117 4.15 3.87 -1.04
CA HIS A 117 4.98 4.75 -1.84
C HIS A 117 4.13 5.93 -2.32
N SER A 118 4.55 7.15 -2.02
CA SER A 118 3.91 8.37 -2.56
C SER A 118 4.71 8.92 -3.73
N PHE A 119 4.07 9.60 -4.67
CA PHE A 119 4.76 10.16 -5.82
C PHE A 119 5.85 11.18 -5.42
N ASP A 120 5.58 11.98 -4.39
CA ASP A 120 6.50 13.00 -3.88
C ASP A 120 7.60 12.45 -2.96
N GLY A 121 7.54 11.16 -2.60
CA GLY A 121 8.48 10.51 -1.69
C GLY A 121 8.46 11.06 -0.25
N LYS A 122 7.39 11.76 0.15
CA LYS A 122 7.22 12.30 1.50
C LYS A 122 6.22 11.47 2.30
N SER A 123 6.34 11.54 3.63
CA SER A 123 5.49 10.81 4.58
C SER A 123 5.64 9.27 4.47
N PHE A 124 4.84 8.54 5.25
CA PHE A 124 4.77 7.06 5.23
C PHE A 124 6.05 6.33 5.66
N GLY A 125 6.87 6.97 6.49
CA GLY A 125 8.06 6.34 7.06
C GLY A 125 9.22 6.12 6.07
N LEU A 126 10.29 5.48 6.56
CA LEU A 126 11.54 5.31 5.81
C LEU A 126 11.44 4.31 4.64
N GLY A 127 10.40 3.46 4.62
CA GLY A 127 10.20 2.49 3.55
C GLY A 127 9.52 3.08 2.31
N ASN A 128 9.14 4.37 2.31
CA ASN A 128 8.63 5.07 1.14
C ASN A 128 9.78 5.37 0.16
N LEU A 129 9.85 4.60 -0.93
CA LEU A 129 10.84 4.74 -2.01
C LEU A 129 10.35 5.71 -3.10
N GLY A 130 9.28 6.45 -2.85
CA GLY A 130 8.74 7.46 -3.72
C GLY A 130 8.32 6.94 -5.10
N ALA A 131 8.52 7.78 -6.12
CA ALA A 131 8.29 7.43 -7.53
C ALA A 131 9.09 6.20 -8.00
N ASP A 132 10.25 5.89 -7.39
CA ASP A 132 11.00 4.68 -7.72
C ASP A 132 10.29 3.41 -7.22
N GLY A 133 9.76 3.44 -5.99
CA GLY A 133 8.91 2.37 -5.46
C GLY A 133 7.69 2.10 -6.34
N ILE A 134 6.98 3.16 -6.76
CA ILE A 134 5.85 3.07 -7.70
C ILE A 134 6.28 2.43 -9.03
N ARG A 135 7.42 2.84 -9.59
CA ARG A 135 7.94 2.28 -10.85
C ARG A 135 8.25 0.79 -10.72
N ARG A 136 8.86 0.37 -9.60
CA ARG A 136 9.18 -1.03 -9.31
C ARG A 136 7.90 -1.87 -9.21
N PHE A 137 6.90 -1.38 -8.48
CA PHE A 137 5.57 -1.99 -8.41
C PHE A 137 4.97 -2.18 -9.81
N LYS A 138 4.90 -1.12 -10.63
CA LYS A 138 4.31 -1.19 -11.99
C LYS A 138 5.02 -2.22 -12.87
N ARG A 139 6.35 -2.32 -12.77
CA ARG A 139 7.16 -3.24 -13.58
C ARG A 139 6.90 -4.70 -13.22
N SER A 140 6.73 -5.03 -11.94
CA SER A 140 6.50 -6.40 -11.49
C SER A 140 5.03 -6.81 -11.53
N HIS A 141 4.11 -5.85 -11.43
CA HIS A 141 2.68 -6.14 -11.44
C HIS A 141 2.24 -6.84 -12.73
N ARG A 142 1.34 -7.83 -12.56
CA ARG A 142 0.66 -8.50 -13.66
C ARG A 142 -0.84 -8.48 -13.37
N CYS A 143 -1.59 -7.72 -14.18
CA CYS A 143 -3.03 -7.60 -14.02
C CYS A 143 -3.71 -8.97 -14.10
N ASN A 144 -4.57 -9.25 -13.13
CA ASN A 144 -5.25 -10.52 -12.99
C ASN A 144 -6.77 -10.38 -13.18
N SER A 145 -7.51 -11.45 -12.85
CA SER A 145 -8.96 -11.52 -13.03
C SER A 145 -9.69 -10.43 -12.22
N ILE A 146 -9.19 -10.12 -11.02
CA ILE A 146 -9.75 -9.13 -10.11
C ILE A 146 -9.51 -7.72 -10.65
N CYS A 147 -8.29 -7.40 -11.10
CA CYS A 147 -8.00 -6.11 -11.78
C CYS A 147 -8.99 -5.86 -12.93
N ARG A 148 -9.26 -6.90 -13.74
CA ARG A 148 -10.22 -6.82 -14.86
C ARG A 148 -11.66 -6.63 -14.39
N SER A 149 -12.09 -7.32 -13.34
CA SER A 149 -13.44 -7.14 -12.77
C SER A 149 -13.66 -5.72 -12.21
N LEU A 150 -12.60 -5.12 -11.65
CA LEU A 150 -12.57 -3.75 -11.16
C LEU A 150 -12.44 -2.71 -12.29
N ARG A 151 -12.28 -3.16 -13.54
CA ARG A 151 -12.07 -2.32 -14.73
C ARG A 151 -10.86 -1.40 -14.60
N LEU A 152 -9.80 -1.86 -13.93
CA LEU A 152 -8.56 -1.10 -13.79
C LEU A 152 -7.81 -1.03 -15.13
N PRO A 153 -7.24 0.12 -15.51
CA PRO A 153 -6.35 0.23 -16.67
C PRO A 153 -5.18 -0.75 -16.58
N SER A 154 -4.82 -1.38 -17.71
CA SER A 154 -3.69 -2.31 -17.73
C SER A 154 -2.37 -1.57 -17.53
N LEU A 155 -1.58 -1.99 -16.54
CA LEU A 155 -0.22 -1.44 -16.31
C LEU A 155 0.83 -2.01 -17.28
N GLN A 156 0.51 -3.05 -18.03
CA GLN A 156 1.44 -3.75 -18.94
C GLN A 156 1.40 -3.22 -20.38
N SER A 157 0.48 -2.30 -20.72
CA SER A 157 0.46 -1.71 -22.06
C SER A 157 1.59 -0.68 -22.19
N THR A 158 2.70 -1.05 -22.83
CA THR A 158 3.66 -0.07 -23.34
C THR A 158 3.93 -0.26 -24.83
N SER A 159 3.98 0.89 -25.52
CA SER A 159 4.41 1.18 -26.90
C SER A 159 3.53 0.73 -28.08
N SER A 160 2.59 1.58 -28.48
CA SER A 160 2.41 1.91 -29.90
C SER A 160 2.84 3.37 -30.12
N SER A 161 3.71 3.54 -31.11
CA SER A 161 4.40 4.76 -31.53
C SER A 161 3.47 5.93 -31.90
N GLY A 162 3.89 7.15 -31.56
CA GLY A 162 3.73 8.34 -32.42
C GLY A 162 2.47 9.22 -32.31
N ALA A 163 2.76 10.54 -32.24
CA ALA A 163 1.98 11.70 -32.67
C ALA A 163 0.97 12.36 -31.71
N GLY A 164 1.21 13.65 -31.44
CA GLY A 164 0.15 14.65 -31.24
C GLY A 164 0.05 15.26 -29.85
N GLY A 165 1.01 16.11 -29.47
CA GLY A 165 0.80 17.05 -28.38
C GLY A 165 -0.28 18.08 -28.75
N ALA A 166 -1.40 18.07 -28.03
CA ALA A 166 -2.34 19.18 -27.99
C ALA A 166 -2.51 19.57 -26.51
N GLU A 167 -1.85 20.67 -26.16
CA GLU A 167 -1.90 21.33 -24.87
C GLU A 167 -3.33 21.86 -24.65
N ARG A 168 -4.07 21.32 -23.68
CA ARG A 168 -5.35 21.89 -23.26
C ARG A 168 -5.08 22.92 -22.16
N ARG A 169 -5.27 24.19 -22.54
CA ARG A 169 -5.34 25.35 -21.65
C ARG A 169 -6.53 25.16 -20.70
N VAL A 170 -6.25 25.19 -19.39
CA VAL A 170 -7.29 25.26 -18.36
C VAL A 170 -7.72 26.73 -18.29
N GLU A 171 -8.95 27.02 -18.71
CA GLU A 171 -9.63 28.26 -18.35
C GLU A 171 -10.34 28.04 -17.02
N VAL A 172 -9.95 28.84 -16.03
CA VAL A 172 -10.64 28.94 -14.74
C VAL A 172 -11.83 29.86 -14.96
N VAL A 173 -13.03 29.35 -14.73
CA VAL A 173 -14.24 30.16 -14.50
C VAL A 173 -14.40 30.36 -13.01
#